data_AF-A0A6P2E4D6-F1
#
_entry.id   AF-A0A6P2E4D6-F1
#
_cell.length_a   1.000
_cell.length_b   1.000
_cell.length_c   1.000
_cell.angle_alpha   90.00
_cell.angle_beta   90.00
_cell.angle_gamma   90.00
#
_symmetry.space_group_name_H-M   'P 1'
#
loop_
_entity.id
_entity.type
_entity.pdbx_description
1 polymer ?
#
loop_
_entity_poly.entity_id
_entity_poly.type
_entity_poly.pdbx_seq_one_letter_code
_entity_poly.pdbx_strand_id
1 'polypeptide(L)' 'MAYELLRKIASVSLPMTLSSPADIEDLRILRDAGYVKADLPPQGAPASAVVTALTPLGRTAMRHFGSG' A
#
# COMPACT_ATOMS: atom_id res chain seq x y z
N MET A 1 -2.66 10.10 -0.61
CA MET A 1 -2.82 9.81 -2.06
C MET A 1 -2.22 8.43 -2.28
N ALA A 2 -3.05 7.45 -2.63
CA ALA A 2 -2.65 6.04 -2.72
C ALA A 2 -1.40 5.78 -3.60
N TYR A 3 -1.17 6.59 -4.64
CA TYR A 3 0.02 6.45 -5.48
C TYR A 3 1.34 6.77 -4.75
N GLU A 4 1.39 7.83 -3.94
CA GLU A 4 2.58 8.18 -3.15
C GLU A 4 2.92 7.07 -2.16
N LEU A 5 1.89 6.45 -1.57
CA LEU A 5 2.06 5.30 -0.69
C LEU A 5 2.60 4.09 -1.46
N LEU A 6 2.06 3.80 -2.65
CA LEU A 6 2.55 2.71 -3.50
C LEU A 6 4.03 2.92 -3.89
N ARG A 7 4.42 4.15 -4.23
CA ARG A 7 5.79 4.53 -4.54
C ARG A 7 6.71 4.34 -3.34
N LYS A 8 6.27 4.74 -2.15
CA LYS A 8 6.99 4.54 -0.89
C LYS A 8 7.17 3.05 -0.58
N ILE A 9 6.12 2.24 -0.73
CA ILE A 9 6.17 0.78 -0.54
C ILE A 9 7.21 0.13 -1.46
N ALA A 10 7.34 0.63 -2.69
CA ALA A 10 8.30 0.11 -3.65
C ALA A 10 9.74 0.57 -3.44
N SER A 11 9.97 1.68 -2.72
CA SER A 11 11.30 2.21 -2.43
C SER A 11 11.89 1.68 -1.12
N VAL A 12 11.07 1.07 -0.26
CA VAL A 12 11.52 0.49 1.02
C VAL A 12 11.67 -1.03 0.94
N SER A 13 12.42 -1.58 1.90
CA SER A 13 12.42 -3.03 2.14
C SER A 13 11.16 -3.44 2.88
N LEU A 14 10.55 -4.55 2.45
CA LEU A 14 9.37 -5.13 3.09
C LEU A 14 9.79 -6.23 4.08
N PRO A 15 9.01 -6.45 5.17
CA PRO A 15 7.72 -5.83 5.47
C PRO A 15 7.80 -4.38 6.00
N MET A 16 6.77 -3.59 5.71
CA MET A 16 6.65 -2.19 6.16
C MET A 16 5.38 -2.01 7.02
N THR A 17 5.51 -1.37 8.17
CA THR A 17 4.38 -1.07 9.07
C THR A 17 3.90 0.37 8.89
N LEU A 18 2.57 0.54 8.81
CA LEU A 18 1.87 1.82 8.71
C LEU A 18 0.95 1.99 9.91
N SER A 19 1.06 3.12 10.60
CA SER A 19 0.21 3.46 11.76
C SER A 19 -0.69 4.68 11.49
N SER A 20 -0.49 5.37 10.37
CA SER A 20 -1.30 6.51 9.97
C SER A 20 -2.66 6.05 9.45
N PRO A 21 -3.79 6.53 10.00
CA PRO A 21 -5.12 6.18 9.51
C PRO A 21 -5.33 6.49 8.02
N ALA A 22 -4.75 7.59 7.53
CA ALA A 22 -4.81 7.95 6.11
C ALA A 22 -4.03 6.98 5.23
N ASP A 23 -2.84 6.57 5.66
CA ASP A 23 -2.04 5.58 4.92
C ASP A 23 -2.71 4.20 4.94
N ILE A 24 -3.37 3.84 6.04
CA ILE A 24 -4.12 2.60 6.18
C ILE A 24 -5.30 2.57 5.20
N GLU A 25 -6.01 3.69 5.03
CA GLU A 25 -7.11 3.79 4.08
C GLU A 25 -6.62 3.71 2.63
N ASP A 26 -5.57 4.45 2.30
CA ASP A 26 -4.90 4.34 0.99
C ASP A 26 -4.42 2.89 0.74
N LEU A 27 -3.91 2.21 1.76
CA LEU A 27 -3.46 0.82 1.68
C LEU A 27 -4.62 -0.16 1.45
N ARG A 28 -5.80 0.08 2.02
CA ARG A 28 -7.01 -0.73 1.73
C ARG A 28 -7.33 -0.66 0.25
N ILE A 29 -7.35 0.54 -0.33
CA ILE A 29 -7.62 0.75 -1.76
C ILE A 29 -6.59 0.00 -2.62
N LEU A 30 -5.29 0.12 -2.29
CA LEU A 30 -4.23 -0.57 -3.02
C LEU A 30 -4.30 -2.09 -2.90
N ARG A 31 -4.65 -2.62 -1.71
CA ARG A 31 -4.83 -4.06 -1.49
C ARG A 31 -6.04 -4.56 -2.26
N ASP A 32 -7.17 -3.87 -2.17
CA ASP A 32 -8.42 -4.27 -2.80
C ASP A 32 -8.30 -4.21 -4.33
N ALA A 33 -7.48 -3.29 -4.86
CA ALA A 33 -7.09 -3.25 -6.28
C ALA A 33 -6.06 -4.33 -6.68
N GLY A 34 -5.52 -5.10 -5.73
CA GLY A 34 -4.54 -6.17 -5.99
C GLY A 34 -3.11 -5.69 -6.23
N TYR A 35 -2.77 -4.44 -5.90
CA TYR A 35 -1.43 -3.89 -6.08
C TYR A 35 -0.45 -4.30 -4.98
N VAL A 36 -0.95 -4.58 -3.78
CA VAL A 36 -0.11 -4.94 -2.62
C VAL A 36 -0.75 -6.09 -1.82
N LYS A 37 0.09 -6.82 -1.10
CA LYS A 37 -0.32 -7.72 -0.02
C LYS A 37 -0.06 -7.00 1.30
N ALA A 38 -1.12 -6.76 2.05
CA ALA A 38 -1.04 -6.13 3.36
C ALA A 38 -2.02 -6.75 4.33
N ASP A 39 -1.58 -6.91 5.57
CA ASP A 39 -2.42 -7.21 6.71
C ASP A 39 -2.97 -5.89 7.24
N LEU A 40 -4.29 -5.77 7.26
CA LEU A 40 -4.98 -4.53 7.62
C LEU A 40 -5.87 -4.80 8.82
N PRO A 41 -5.88 -3.90 9.80
CA PRO A 41 -6.73 -4.06 10.95
C PRO A 41 -8.23 -3.97 10.57
N PRO A 42 -9.13 -4.41 11.47
CA PRO A 42 -10.56 -4.18 11.34
C PRO A 42 -10.87 -2.68 11.17
N GLN A 43 -11.91 -2.35 10.41
CA GLN A 43 -12.35 -0.95 10.25
C GLN A 43 -12.79 -0.40 11.62
N GLY A 44 -12.33 0.81 11.96
CA GLY A 44 -12.66 1.47 13.23
C GLY A 44 -11.75 1.13 14.41
N ALA A 45 -10.74 0.27 14.24
CA ALA A 45 -9.74 0.00 15.27
C ALA A 45 -8.47 0.85 15.04
N PRO A 46 -7.94 1.53 16.09
CA PRO A 46 -6.62 2.14 16.03
C PRO A 46 -5.57 1.03 16.05
N ALA A 47 -5.19 0.55 14.88
CA ALA A 47 -4.21 -0.51 14.74
C ALA A 47 -3.32 -0.25 13.53
N SER A 48 -2.14 -0.86 13.55
CA SER A 48 -1.16 -0.72 12.48
C SER A 48 -1.46 -1.72 11.36
N ALA A 49 -1.25 -1.31 10.12
CA ALA A 49 -1.26 -2.20 8.97
C ALA A 49 0.17 -2.62 8.59
N VAL A 50 0.32 -3.84 8.08
CA VAL A 50 1.63 -4.39 7.70
C VAL A 50 1.61 -4.78 6.23
N VAL A 51 2.40 -4.10 5.41
CA VAL A 51 2.62 -4.44 4.02
C VAL A 51 3.69 -5.52 3.95
N THR A 52 3.38 -6.65 3.32
CA THR A 52 4.29 -7.79 3.23
C THR A 52 4.87 -7.98 1.83
N ALA A 53 4.15 -7.56 0.78
CA ALA A 53 4.64 -7.64 -0.59
C ALA A 53 4.00 -6.59 -1.51
N LEU A 54 4.80 -6.12 -2.48
CA LEU A 54 4.29 -5.44 -3.69
C LEU A 54 4.02 -6.51 -4.76
N THR A 55 2.81 -6.51 -5.35
CA THR A 55 2.48 -7.49 -6.39
C THR A 55 3.07 -7.09 -7.74
N PRO A 56 3.18 -8.02 -8.71
CA PRO A 56 3.55 -7.68 -10.08
C PRO A 56 2.65 -6.60 -10.69
N LEU A 57 1.35 -6.65 -10.38
CA LEU A 57 0.38 -5.65 -10.83
C LEU A 57 0.70 -4.27 -10.24
N GLY A 58 0.98 -4.17 -8.94
CA GLY A 58 1.37 -2.90 -8.31
C GLY A 58 2.66 -2.32 -8.90
N ARG A 59 3.63 -3.18 -9.23
CA ARG A 59 4.86 -2.75 -9.91
C ARG A 59 4.60 -2.24 -11.33
N THR A 60 3.70 -2.87 -12.07
CA THR A 60 3.27 -2.40 -13.39
C THR A 60 2.50 -1.08 -13.28
N ALA A 61 1.59 -0.97 -12.32
CA ALA A 61 0.82 0.25 -12.06
C ALA A 61 1.75 1.45 -11.82
N MET A 62 2.82 1.27 -11.03
CA MET A 62 3.82 2.34 -10.83
C MET A 62 4.49 2.82 -12.12
N ARG A 63 4.67 1.95 -13.12
CA ARG A 63 5.24 2.35 -14.41
C ARG A 63 4.24 3.16 -15.25
N HIS A 64 2.95 2.90 -15.13
CA HIS A 64 1.91 3.61 -15.87
C HIS A 64 1.55 4.96 -15.25
N PHE A 65 1.59 5.09 -13.93
CA PHE A 65 1.30 6.36 -13.24
C PHE A 65 2.44 7.40 -13.33
N GLY A 66 3.62 7.01 -13.84
CA GLY A 66 4.79 7.90 -13.98
C GLY A 66 5.06 8.45 -15.38
N SER A 67 4.18 8.20 -16.37
CA SER A 67 4.34 8.68 -17.76
C SER A 67 3.35 9.80 -18.15
N GLY A 68 2.94 10.62 -17.18
CA GLY A 68 2.15 11.84 -17.40
C GLY A 68 3.01 13.08 -17.44
#